data_AF-A0A822IPV5-F1
#
_entry.id   AF-A0A822IPV5-F1
#
_cell.length_a   1.000
_cell.length_b   1.000
_cell.length_c   1.000
_cell.angle_alpha   90.00
_cell.angle_beta   90.00
_cell.angle_gamma   90.00
#
_symmetry.space_group_name_H-M   'P 1'
#
loop_
_entity.id
_entity.type
_entity.pdbx_description
1 polymer ?
#
loop_
_entity_poly.entity_id
_entity_poly.type
_entity_poly.pdbx_seq_one_letter_code
_entity_poly.pdbx_strand_id
1 'polypeptide(L)'
;MDYWFGNLINDYFLYKIIEGIIAILSMIVIYLGIQITLSWKFLNKENLNSNEIISQKQSFNRSTVFIFIAGFFMLIHEFLEGLEKDAPDYVTYELFELVALTGLVLFFLEWHKILMKLRKK
;
A
#
# COMPACT_ATOMS: atom_id res chain seq x y z
N MET A 1 -24.50 4.60 -26.17
CA MET A 1 -23.51 4.76 -25.08
C MET A 1 -22.54 3.58 -25.05
N ASP A 2 -22.98 2.38 -25.43
CA ASP A 2 -22.14 1.17 -25.49
C ASP A 2 -20.98 1.26 -26.51
N TYR A 3 -21.18 1.96 -27.63
CA TYR A 3 -20.13 2.12 -28.65
C TYR A 3 -18.96 3.01 -28.19
N TRP A 4 -19.20 3.94 -27.27
CA TRP A 4 -18.14 4.83 -26.75
C TRP A 4 -17.38 4.17 -25.59
N PHE A 5 -18.07 3.45 -24.70
CA PHE A 5 -17.42 2.69 -23.63
C PHE A 5 -16.66 1.48 -24.16
N GLY A 6 -17.19 0.78 -25.17
CA GLY A 6 -16.54 -0.39 -25.77
C GLY A 6 -15.29 -0.10 -26.60
N ASN A 7 -15.03 1.18 -26.96
CA ASN A 7 -13.84 1.58 -27.70
C ASN A 7 -12.78 2.27 -26.81
N LEU A 8 -13.17 2.75 -25.62
CA LEU A 8 -12.27 3.31 -24.60
C LEU A 8 -11.72 2.23 -23.67
N ILE A 9 -12.50 1.18 -23.38
CA ILE A 9 -12.08 0.07 -22.53
C ILE A 9 -11.56 -1.05 -23.44
N ASN A 10 -10.30 -0.94 -23.83
CA ASN A 10 -9.57 -2.03 -24.45
C ASN A 10 -9.26 -3.13 -23.40
N ASP A 11 -9.12 -4.38 -23.83
CA ASP A 11 -8.76 -5.51 -22.96
C ASP A 11 -7.48 -5.23 -22.16
N TYR A 12 -6.54 -4.49 -22.75
CA TYR A 12 -5.31 -4.04 -22.07
C TYR A 12 -5.59 -3.09 -20.89
N PHE A 13 -6.43 -2.08 -21.09
CA PHE A 13 -6.81 -1.14 -20.03
C PHE A 13 -7.51 -1.86 -18.87
N LEU A 14 -8.41 -2.79 -19.20
CA LEU A 14 -9.12 -3.59 -18.21
C LEU A 14 -8.18 -4.54 -17.45
N TYR A 15 -7.23 -5.16 -18.15
CA TYR A 15 -6.18 -5.98 -17.55
C TYR A 15 -5.34 -5.17 -16.53
N LYS A 16 -4.88 -3.97 -16.91
CA LYS A 16 -4.07 -3.10 -16.04
C LYS A 16 -4.82 -2.65 -14.78
N ILE A 17 -6.11 -2.30 -14.92
CA ILE A 17 -6.95 -1.98 -13.75
C ILE A 17 -7.07 -3.19 -12.81
N ILE A 18 -7.29 -4.39 -13.34
CA ILE A 18 -7.37 -5.61 -12.53
C ILE A 18 -6.04 -5.90 -11.84
N GLU A 19 -4.92 -5.74 -12.54
CA GLU A 19 -3.56 -5.88 -12.00
C GLU A 19 -3.35 -4.94 -10.80
N GLY A 20 -3.69 -3.65 -10.96
CA GLY A 20 -3.64 -2.67 -9.88
C GLY A 20 -4.53 -3.01 -8.68
N ILE A 21 -5.75 -3.47 -8.92
CA ILE A 21 -6.66 -3.92 -7.84
C ILE A 21 -6.06 -5.10 -7.08
N ILE A 22 -5.51 -6.10 -7.78
CA ILE A 22 -4.88 -7.27 -7.16
C ILE A 22 -3.67 -6.84 -6.33
N ALA A 23 -2.83 -5.93 -6.83
CA ALA A 23 -1.68 -5.40 -6.11
C ALA A 23 -2.10 -4.70 -4.81
N ILE A 24 -3.14 -3.84 -4.87
CA ILE A 24 -3.66 -3.11 -3.71
C ILE A 24 -4.26 -4.07 -2.67
N LEU A 25 -5.09 -5.02 -3.11
CA LEU A 25 -5.68 -6.02 -2.21
C LEU A 25 -4.59 -6.86 -1.53
N SER A 26 -3.54 -7.24 -2.27
CA SER A 26 -2.40 -7.97 -1.72
C SER A 26 -1.67 -7.15 -0.65
N MET A 27 -1.42 -5.86 -0.89
CA MET A 27 -0.85 -4.96 0.12
C MET A 27 -1.72 -4.85 1.37
N ILE A 28 -3.03 -4.71 1.21
CA ILE A 28 -3.97 -4.62 2.33
C ILE A 28 -3.95 -5.92 3.16
N VAL A 29 -3.95 -7.09 2.50
CA VAL A 29 -3.87 -8.39 3.19
C VAL A 29 -2.58 -8.51 3.99
N ILE A 30 -1.43 -8.16 3.39
CA ILE A 30 -0.13 -8.17 4.07
C ILE A 30 -0.17 -7.22 5.27
N TYR A 31 -0.65 -5.99 5.08
CA TYR A 31 -0.81 -5.00 6.14
C TYR A 31 -1.65 -5.53 7.31
N LEU A 32 -2.83 -6.07 7.03
CA LEU A 32 -3.72 -6.63 8.04
C LEU A 32 -3.08 -7.81 8.78
N GLY A 33 -2.42 -8.72 8.05
CA GLY A 33 -1.70 -9.85 8.64
C GLY A 33 -0.63 -9.41 9.65
N ILE A 34 0.11 -8.34 9.31
CA ILE A 34 1.11 -7.74 10.20
C ILE A 34 0.44 -7.14 11.44
N GLN A 35 -0.64 -6.37 11.26
CA GLN A 35 -1.33 -5.73 12.38
C GLN A 35 -1.96 -6.74 13.33
N ILE A 36 -2.56 -7.81 12.82
CA ILE A 36 -3.13 -8.91 13.62
C ILE A 36 -2.02 -9.59 14.41
N THR A 37 -0.91 -9.93 13.76
CA THR A 37 0.24 -10.61 14.40
C THR A 37 0.83 -9.76 15.52
N LEU A 38 1.03 -8.46 15.29
CA LEU A 38 1.53 -7.54 16.30
C LEU A 38 0.55 -7.41 17.46
N SER A 39 -0.74 -7.18 17.18
CA SER A 39 -1.77 -7.03 18.21
C SER A 39 -1.88 -8.27 19.09
N TRP A 40 -1.85 -9.46 18.50
CA TRP A 40 -1.84 -10.74 19.23
C TRP A 40 -0.64 -10.85 20.18
N LYS A 41 0.56 -10.49 19.70
CA LYS A 41 1.78 -10.53 20.52
C LYS A 41 1.74 -9.56 21.70
N PHE A 42 1.06 -8.42 21.57
CA PHE A 42 0.96 -7.43 22.64
C PHE A 42 -0.15 -7.72 23.65
N LEU A 43 -1.28 -8.30 23.21
CA LEU A 43 -2.35 -8.74 24.12
C LEU A 43 -1.88 -9.77 25.15
N ASN A 44 -0.90 -10.61 24.78
CA ASN A 44 -0.34 -11.62 25.67
C ASN A 44 0.71 -11.08 26.68
N LYS A 45 0.95 -9.76 26.75
CA LYS A 45 1.85 -9.17 27.76
C LYS A 45 1.06 -8.74 29.00
N GLU A 46 1.39 -9.32 30.15
CA GLU A 46 0.77 -9.00 31.45
C GLU A 46 0.98 -7.55 31.92
N ASN A 47 2.00 -6.84 31.41
CA ASN A 47 2.30 -5.45 31.77
C ASN A 47 2.40 -4.55 30.54
N LEU A 48 1.28 -3.92 30.17
CA LEU A 48 1.22 -2.93 29.09
C LEU A 48 1.66 -1.55 29.61
N ASN A 49 2.89 -1.15 29.29
CA ASN A 49 3.37 0.21 29.56
C ASN A 49 2.63 1.23 28.68
N SER A 50 2.08 2.30 29.26
CA SER A 50 1.33 3.34 28.54
C SER A 50 2.13 4.00 27.40
N ASN A 51 3.45 4.16 27.59
CA ASN A 51 4.34 4.68 26.56
C ASN A 51 4.47 3.74 25.35
N GLU A 52 4.35 2.43 25.55
CA GLU A 52 4.37 1.46 24.46
C GLU A 52 3.09 1.52 23.64
N ILE A 53 1.93 1.67 24.30
CA ILE A 53 0.62 1.82 23.65
C ILE A 53 0.59 3.07 22.75
N ILE A 54 1.07 4.22 23.25
CA ILE A 54 1.14 5.47 22.46
C ILE A 54 2.05 5.29 21.25
N SER A 55 3.22 4.69 21.44
CA SER A 55 4.18 4.45 20.36
C SER A 55 3.62 3.52 19.26
N GLN A 56 2.82 2.52 19.65
CA GLN A 56 2.13 1.62 18.73
C GLN A 56 1.06 2.35 17.93
N LYS A 57 0.22 3.16 18.59
CA LYS A 57 -0.82 3.95 17.90
C LYS A 57 -0.21 4.89 16.85
N GLN A 58 0.92 5.52 17.18
CA GLN A 58 1.64 6.37 16.23
C GLN A 58 2.23 5.55 15.06
N SER A 59 2.77 4.38 15.34
CA SER A 59 3.34 3.48 14.33
C SER A 59 2.27 2.89 13.40
N PHE A 60 1.10 2.55 13.96
CA PHE A 60 -0.10 2.15 13.21
C PHE A 60 -0.52 3.27 12.26
N ASN A 61 -0.71 4.50 12.76
CA ASN A 61 -1.11 5.62 11.92
C ASN A 61 -0.11 5.89 10.78
N ARG A 62 1.20 5.84 11.07
CA ARG A 62 2.24 5.99 10.03
C ARG A 62 2.17 4.89 8.97
N SER A 63 2.05 3.64 9.41
CA SER A 63 1.95 2.48 8.52
C SER A 63 0.71 2.54 7.63
N THR A 64 -0.43 2.96 8.18
CA THR A 64 -1.68 3.19 7.43
C THR A 64 -1.47 4.24 6.34
N VAL A 65 -0.85 5.38 6.67
CA VAL A 65 -0.57 6.44 5.70
C VAL A 65 0.36 5.94 4.58
N PHE A 66 1.40 5.18 4.91
CA PHE A 66 2.33 4.64 3.92
C PHE A 66 1.67 3.64 2.97
N ILE A 67 0.83 2.73 3.49
CA ILE A 67 0.05 1.79 2.66
C ILE A 67 -0.98 2.53 1.81
N PHE A 68 -1.62 3.56 2.35
CA PHE A 68 -2.56 4.38 1.59
C PHE A 68 -1.88 5.10 0.43
N ILE A 69 -0.73 5.73 0.67
CA ILE A 69 0.08 6.37 -0.37
C ILE A 69 0.48 5.33 -1.42
N ALA A 70 1.03 4.19 -1.00
CA ALA A 70 1.43 3.12 -1.91
C ALA A 70 0.26 2.66 -2.80
N GLY A 71 -0.88 2.32 -2.20
CA GLY A 71 -2.05 1.85 -2.95
C GLY A 71 -2.65 2.90 -3.86
N PHE A 72 -2.76 4.15 -3.40
CA PHE A 72 -3.32 5.24 -4.19
C PHE A 72 -2.47 5.56 -5.43
N PHE A 73 -1.15 5.67 -5.25
CA PHE A 73 -0.25 5.98 -6.37
C PHE A 73 -0.07 4.79 -7.31
N MET A 74 -0.10 3.55 -6.81
CA MET A 74 -0.12 2.36 -7.67
C MET A 74 -1.38 2.33 -8.54
N LEU A 75 -2.54 2.70 -7.99
CA LEU A 75 -3.79 2.78 -8.76
C LEU A 75 -3.68 3.81 -9.89
N ILE A 76 -3.14 5.01 -9.58
CA ILE A 76 -2.93 6.06 -10.58
C ILE A 76 -1.95 5.59 -11.66
N HIS A 77 -0.85 4.94 -11.28
CA HIS A 77 0.13 4.38 -12.21
C HIS A 77 -0.54 3.41 -13.21
N GLU A 78 -1.23 2.39 -12.71
CA GLU A 78 -1.88 1.37 -13.54
C GLU A 78 -2.99 1.96 -14.42
N PHE A 79 -3.75 2.92 -13.88
CA PHE A 79 -4.78 3.61 -14.64
C PHE A 79 -4.18 4.40 -15.82
N LEU A 80 -3.10 5.14 -15.60
CA LEU A 80 -2.46 5.94 -16.63
C LEU A 80 -1.72 5.08 -17.65
N GLU A 81 -1.02 4.04 -17.21
CA GLU A 81 -0.34 3.10 -18.11
C GLU A 81 -1.36 2.39 -19.03
N GLY A 82 -2.52 2.02 -18.49
CA GLY A 82 -3.58 1.41 -19.28
C GLY A 82 -4.18 2.30 -20.38
N LEU A 83 -4.02 3.63 -20.31
CA LEU A 83 -4.52 4.56 -21.34
C LEU A 83 -3.67 4.57 -22.62
N GLU A 84 -2.52 3.87 -22.63
CA GLU A 84 -1.60 3.74 -23.77
C GLU A 84 -1.34 5.08 -24.50
N LYS A 85 -2.03 5.32 -25.62
CA LYS A 85 -1.85 6.48 -26.51
C LYS A 85 -2.43 7.77 -25.96
N ASP A 86 -3.38 7.66 -25.05
CA ASP A 86 -4.02 8.79 -24.36
C ASP A 86 -3.38 9.05 -22.99
N ALA A 87 -2.35 8.27 -22.64
CA ALA A 87 -1.60 8.45 -21.41
C ALA A 87 -0.73 9.72 -21.47
N PRO A 88 -0.50 10.39 -20.33
CA PRO A 88 0.59 11.35 -20.21
C PRO A 88 1.93 10.67 -20.54
N ASP A 89 2.96 11.46 -20.80
CA ASP A 89 4.29 10.96 -21.18
C ASP A 89 4.80 9.89 -20.20
N TYR A 90 5.59 8.94 -20.73
CA TYR A 90 6.12 7.77 -20.01
C TYR A 90 6.67 8.09 -18.61
N VAL A 91 7.37 9.22 -18.50
CA VAL A 91 8.00 9.67 -17.24
C VAL A 91 6.97 9.96 -16.15
N THR A 92 5.79 10.44 -16.51
CA THR A 92 4.76 10.86 -15.54
C THR A 92 4.19 9.68 -14.78
N TYR A 93 3.85 8.58 -15.44
CA TYR A 93 3.28 7.42 -14.73
C TYR A 93 4.34 6.57 -14.02
N GLU A 94 5.58 6.55 -14.50
CA GLU A 94 6.72 5.97 -13.75
C GLU A 94 7.01 6.74 -12.45
N LEU A 95 6.83 8.07 -12.45
CA LEU A 95 6.97 8.86 -11.24
C LEU A 95 5.95 8.44 -10.18
N PHE A 96 4.72 8.11 -10.57
CA PHE A 96 3.72 7.59 -9.64
C PHE A 96 4.10 6.21 -9.10
N GLU A 97 4.67 5.33 -9.93
CA GLU A 97 5.24 4.05 -9.47
C GLU A 97 6.33 4.28 -8.42
N LEU A 98 7.26 5.20 -8.68
CA LEU A 98 8.33 5.55 -7.74
C LEU A 98 7.78 6.04 -6.40
N VAL A 99 6.74 6.88 -6.42
CA VAL A 99 6.07 7.37 -5.20
C VAL A 99 5.39 6.21 -4.46
N ALA A 100 4.73 5.31 -5.19
CA ALA A 100 4.09 4.12 -4.62
C ALA A 100 5.11 3.21 -3.92
N LEU A 101 6.22 2.91 -4.61
CA LEU A 101 7.34 2.13 -4.09
C LEU A 101 7.99 2.79 -2.86
N THR A 102 8.10 4.12 -2.86
CA THR A 102 8.61 4.86 -1.70
C THR A 102 7.69 4.68 -0.49
N GLY A 103 6.36 4.73 -0.69
CA GLY A 103 5.39 4.41 0.35
C GLY A 103 5.60 3.00 0.92
N LEU A 104 5.78 2.00 0.06
CA LEU A 104 6.08 0.62 0.48
C LEU A 104 7.38 0.50 1.28
N VAL A 105 8.46 1.14 0.82
CA VAL A 105 9.75 1.13 1.53
C VAL A 105 9.59 1.73 2.94
N LEU A 106 8.88 2.85 3.06
CA LEU A 106 8.62 3.49 4.35
C LEU A 106 7.77 2.60 5.27
N PHE A 107 6.78 1.90 4.71
CA PHE A 107 5.99 0.90 5.44
C PHE A 107 6.87 -0.23 5.98
N PHE A 108 7.70 -0.86 5.14
CA PHE A 108 8.61 -1.92 5.57
C PHE A 108 9.63 -1.45 6.59
N LEU A 109 10.13 -0.22 6.45
CA LEU A 109 11.07 0.38 7.39
C LEU A 109 10.44 0.60 8.77
N GLU A 110 9.19 1.06 8.84
CA GLU A 110 8.47 1.21 10.10
C GLU A 110 8.23 -0.17 10.74
N TRP A 111 7.82 -1.16 9.96
CA TRP A 111 7.66 -2.53 10.45
C TRP A 111 8.98 -3.12 10.97
N HIS A 112 10.07 -2.96 10.22
CA HIS A 112 11.40 -3.40 10.64
C HIS A 112 11.81 -2.80 11.99
N LYS A 113 11.57 -1.49 12.21
CA LYS A 113 11.82 -0.84 13.49
C LYS A 113 11.03 -1.47 14.64
N ILE A 114 9.76 -1.83 14.41
CA ILE A 114 8.92 -2.50 15.42
C ILE A 114 9.51 -3.88 15.76
N LEU A 115 9.85 -4.68 14.76
CA LEU A 115 10.45 -6.00 14.95
C LEU A 115 11.78 -5.93 15.70
N MET A 116 12.63 -4.96 15.37
CA MET A 116 13.91 -4.74 16.06
C MET A 116 13.72 -4.34 17.52
N LYS A 117 12.72 -3.52 17.84
CA LYS A 117 12.35 -3.21 19.24
C LYS A 117 11.86 -4.46 19.97
N LEU A 118 11.08 -5.29 19.30
CA LEU A 118 10.55 -6.54 19.87
C LEU A 118 11.63 -7.61 20.09
N ARG A 119 12.73 -7.62 19.32
CA ARG A 119 13.84 -8.55 19.49
C ARG A 119 14.74 -8.21 20.68
N LYS A 120 14.84 -6.92 21.03
CA LYS A 120 15.69 -6.43 22.14
C LYS A 120 15.03 -6.57 23.52
N LYS A 121 13.76 -6.99 23.57
CA LYS A 121 13.00 -7.26 24.79
C LYS A 121 12.76 -8.75 24.91
#